data_AF-A0A933FW87-F1
#
_entry.id   AF-A0A933FW87-F1
#
_cell.length_a   1.000
_cell.length_b   1.000
_cell.length_c   1.000
_cell.angle_alpha   90.00
_cell.angle_beta   90.00
_cell.angle_gamma   90.00
#
_symmetry.space_group_name_H-M   'P 1'
#
loop_
_entity.id
_entity.type
_entity.pdbx_description
1 polymer ?
#
loop_
_entity_poly.entity_id
_entity_poly.type
_entity_poly.pdbx_seq_one_letter_code
_entity_poly.pdbx_strand_id
1 'polypeptide(L)'
;MLRPEIFFPLLAAVGLWGCQQQQLPSTTSGKVRVECDESVFPVLKLLKEDFERTYKDASVDIRSAEARSAIADFIDDSVRVIVCARSFNAEERAVIKAAGIEYQEYKIALDAVAVIGHRDNALKQLRVGQLDSIFSGSVTRWPGKPKSTIEIAVGGANTSINEVFRNVILKGRPFSPSAIPFP
;
A
#
# COMPACT_ATOMS: atom_id res chain seq x y z
N MET A 1 4.50 -41.70 69.84
CA MET A 1 5.22 -42.60 68.92
C MET A 1 4.30 -42.98 67.77
N LEU A 2 4.39 -42.27 66.63
CA LEU A 2 3.75 -42.62 65.35
C LEU A 2 4.80 -42.28 64.26
N ARG A 3 5.08 -43.22 63.35
CA ARG A 3 6.22 -43.21 62.43
C ARG A 3 6.01 -42.24 61.24
N PRO A 4 7.03 -41.45 60.84
CA PRO A 4 6.92 -40.50 59.74
C PRO A 4 7.59 -41.05 58.46
N GLU A 5 6.96 -41.95 57.71
CA GLU A 5 7.63 -42.53 56.51
C GLU A 5 6.71 -42.74 55.29
N ILE A 6 5.54 -42.09 55.20
CA ILE A 6 4.58 -42.32 54.09
C ILE A 6 4.06 -41.02 53.46
N PHE A 7 4.86 -39.95 53.43
CA PHE A 7 4.45 -38.68 52.81
C PHE A 7 5.38 -38.22 51.66
N PHE A 8 5.94 -39.18 50.91
CA PHE A 8 6.95 -38.88 49.90
C PHE A 8 6.90 -39.85 48.69
N PRO A 9 5.76 -39.94 47.97
CA PRO A 9 5.87 -39.68 46.53
C PRO A 9 4.54 -39.19 45.93
N LEU A 10 4.26 -37.89 45.98
CA LEU A 10 3.22 -37.31 45.11
C LEU A 10 3.59 -35.92 44.55
N LEU A 11 4.64 -35.29 45.09
CA LEU A 11 5.08 -33.96 44.66
C LEU A 11 6.09 -33.96 43.50
N ALA A 12 6.46 -35.13 42.95
CA ALA A 12 7.47 -35.24 41.89
C ALA A 12 6.89 -35.20 40.46
N ALA A 13 5.56 -35.11 40.28
CA ALA A 13 4.91 -35.23 38.97
C ALA A 13 4.53 -33.89 38.31
N VAL A 14 4.79 -32.73 38.94
CA VAL A 14 4.33 -31.41 38.44
C VAL A 14 5.44 -30.61 37.72
N GLY A 15 6.67 -31.13 37.67
CA GLY A 15 7.83 -30.39 37.13
C GLY A 15 8.06 -30.47 35.61
N LEU A 16 7.23 -31.18 34.84
CA LEU A 16 7.46 -31.43 33.40
C LEU A 16 6.38 -30.84 32.48
N TRP A 17 5.72 -29.77 32.90
CA TRP A 17 5.13 -28.80 31.96
C TRP A 17 6.18 -27.71 31.76
N GLY A 18 7.20 -27.96 30.94
CA GLY A 18 6.99 -27.91 29.51
C GLY A 18 7.07 -26.44 29.10
N CYS A 19 8.30 -25.91 29.01
CA CYS A 19 8.56 -24.71 28.22
C CYS A 19 8.10 -25.01 26.79
N GLN A 20 6.86 -24.65 26.46
CA GLN A 20 6.42 -24.57 25.08
C GLN A 20 7.15 -23.36 24.50
N GLN A 21 8.35 -23.61 23.99
CA GLN A 21 9.20 -22.61 23.37
C GLN A 21 8.41 -22.09 22.16
N GLN A 22 7.73 -20.95 22.31
CA GLN A 22 7.09 -20.27 21.21
C GLN A 22 8.17 -20.02 20.17
N GLN A 23 8.09 -20.72 19.03
CA GLN A 23 8.98 -20.45 17.91
C GLN A 23 8.77 -18.98 17.52
N LEU A 24 9.82 -18.18 17.75
CA LEU A 24 9.83 -16.81 17.28
C LEU A 24 9.68 -16.83 15.76
N PRO A 25 8.90 -15.91 15.18
CA PRO A 25 8.80 -15.78 13.73
C PRO A 25 10.19 -15.67 13.11
N SER A 26 10.37 -16.34 11.97
CA SER A 26 11.59 -16.22 11.17
C SER A 26 11.28 -15.50 9.87
N THR A 27 12.27 -15.34 8.99
CA THR A 27 12.05 -14.82 7.64
C THR A 27 11.16 -15.71 6.79
N THR A 28 10.97 -16.98 7.17
CA THR A 28 10.24 -18.00 6.39
C THR A 28 9.18 -18.74 7.21
N SER A 29 8.84 -18.24 8.41
CA SER A 29 7.81 -18.84 9.25
C SER A 29 7.13 -17.81 10.16
N GLY A 30 5.87 -18.04 10.50
CA GLY A 30 5.05 -17.15 11.32
C GLY A 30 4.04 -16.36 10.52
N LYS A 31 3.38 -15.40 11.17
CA LYS A 31 2.29 -14.61 10.58
C LYS A 31 2.64 -13.13 10.54
N VAL A 32 2.39 -12.48 9.41
CA VAL A 32 2.54 -11.03 9.24
C VAL A 32 1.28 -10.44 8.60
N ARG A 33 0.87 -9.26 9.05
CA ARG A 33 -0.15 -8.45 8.37
C ARG A 33 0.55 -7.37 7.56
N VAL A 34 0.13 -7.22 6.31
CA VAL A 34 0.62 -6.22 5.37
C VAL A 34 -0.57 -5.46 4.82
N GLU A 35 -0.50 -4.14 4.82
CA GLU A 35 -1.46 -3.32 4.08
C GLU A 35 -0.84 -2.83 2.78
N CYS A 36 -1.66 -2.72 1.75
CA CYS A 36 -1.21 -2.55 0.39
C CYS A 36 -2.11 -1.57 -0.33
N ASP A 37 -1.48 -0.64 -1.03
CA ASP A 37 -2.13 0.21 -2.02
C ASP A 37 -2.91 -0.64 -3.03
N GLU A 38 -4.15 -0.24 -3.30
CA GLU A 38 -5.08 -0.92 -4.19
C GLU A 38 -4.50 -1.18 -5.60
N SER A 39 -3.62 -0.29 -6.08
CA SER A 39 -3.02 -0.38 -7.40
C SER A 39 -1.99 -1.53 -7.51
N VAL A 40 -1.32 -1.89 -6.43
CA VAL A 40 -0.29 -2.94 -6.41
C VAL A 40 -0.77 -4.25 -5.76
N PHE A 41 -1.95 -4.23 -5.16
CA PHE A 41 -2.56 -5.40 -4.52
C PHE A 41 -2.66 -6.64 -5.42
N PRO A 42 -3.06 -6.55 -6.71
CA PRO A 42 -3.11 -7.73 -7.59
C PRO A 42 -1.75 -8.42 -7.75
N VAL A 43 -0.67 -7.65 -7.87
CA VAL A 43 0.70 -8.18 -7.99
C VAL A 43 1.15 -8.78 -6.67
N LEU A 44 0.88 -8.11 -5.56
CA LEU A 44 1.25 -8.58 -4.23
C LEU A 44 0.56 -9.90 -3.85
N LYS A 45 -0.69 -10.09 -4.30
CA LYS A 45 -1.41 -11.36 -4.09
C LYS A 45 -0.69 -12.53 -4.76
N LEU A 46 -0.22 -12.35 -5.99
CA LEU A 46 0.54 -13.38 -6.71
C LEU A 46 1.87 -13.69 -6.02
N LEU A 47 2.57 -12.65 -5.54
CA LEU A 47 3.82 -12.82 -4.78
C LEU A 47 3.59 -13.57 -3.48
N LYS A 48 2.51 -13.26 -2.76
CA LYS A 48 2.10 -14.00 -1.55
C LYS A 48 1.89 -15.47 -1.86
N GLU A 49 1.11 -15.79 -2.90
CA GLU A 49 0.79 -17.17 -3.26
C GLU A 49 2.06 -17.97 -3.54
N ASP A 50 3.02 -17.39 -4.26
CA ASP A 50 4.30 -18.04 -4.53
C ASP A 50 5.19 -18.18 -3.29
N PHE A 51 5.20 -17.16 -2.43
CA PHE A 51 5.94 -17.17 -1.17
C PHE A 51 5.43 -18.24 -0.20
N GLU A 52 4.12 -18.31 0.06
CA GLU A 52 3.49 -19.32 0.93
C GLU A 52 3.54 -20.72 0.28
N ARG A 53 3.62 -20.81 -1.06
CA ARG A 53 3.87 -22.07 -1.74
C ARG A 53 5.27 -22.61 -1.42
N THR A 54 6.25 -21.74 -1.33
CA THR A 54 7.66 -22.08 -1.04
C THR A 54 7.87 -22.32 0.46
N TYR A 55 7.28 -21.48 1.31
CA TYR A 55 7.44 -21.51 2.77
C TYR A 55 6.11 -21.82 3.45
N LYS A 56 5.86 -23.11 3.71
CA LYS A 56 4.58 -23.62 4.21
C LYS A 56 4.21 -23.16 5.61
N ASP A 57 5.21 -22.77 6.41
CA ASP A 57 5.03 -22.31 7.78
C ASP A 57 4.85 -20.77 7.86
N ALA A 58 4.88 -20.07 6.73
CA ALA A 58 4.64 -18.64 6.65
C ALA A 58 3.19 -18.32 6.26
N SER A 59 2.64 -17.26 6.85
CA SER A 59 1.31 -16.73 6.54
C SER A 59 1.34 -15.21 6.43
N VAL A 60 0.96 -14.68 5.27
CA VAL A 60 0.97 -13.25 4.97
C VAL A 60 -0.47 -12.78 4.79
N ASP A 61 -1.03 -12.02 5.73
CA ASP A 61 -2.35 -11.40 5.60
C ASP A 61 -2.22 -10.06 4.85
N ILE A 62 -2.41 -10.06 3.53
CA ILE A 62 -2.37 -8.85 2.70
C ILE A 62 -3.78 -8.26 2.60
N ARG A 63 -3.93 -6.99 2.96
CA ARG A 63 -5.17 -6.22 2.85
C ARG A 63 -4.98 -5.06 1.88
N SER A 64 -5.96 -4.88 1.00
CA SER A 64 -6.02 -3.72 0.12
C SER A 64 -6.58 -2.53 0.91
N ALA A 65 -5.95 -1.37 0.79
CA ALA A 65 -6.39 -0.10 1.35
C ALA A 65 -5.99 1.04 0.41
N GLU A 66 -6.70 2.17 0.48
CA GLU A 66 -6.23 3.40 -0.18
C GLU A 66 -4.85 3.79 0.37
N ALA A 67 -3.94 4.24 -0.50
CA ALA A 67 -2.57 4.57 -0.09
C ALA A 67 -2.52 5.47 1.16
N ARG A 68 -3.31 6.55 1.22
CA ARG A 68 -3.35 7.42 2.41
C ARG A 68 -3.91 6.73 3.67
N SER A 69 -4.83 5.77 3.52
CA SER A 69 -5.35 4.99 4.65
C SER A 69 -4.25 4.09 5.21
N ALA A 70 -3.57 3.32 4.36
CA ALA A 70 -2.47 2.45 4.78
C ALA A 70 -1.35 3.25 5.47
N ILE A 71 -1.05 4.45 4.97
CA ILE A 71 -0.06 5.35 5.58
C ILE A 71 -0.53 5.84 6.96
N ALA A 72 -1.81 6.19 7.11
CA ALA A 72 -2.37 6.57 8.40
C ALA A 72 -2.34 5.39 9.39
N ASP A 73 -2.76 4.20 8.96
CA ASP A 73 -2.70 2.97 9.75
C ASP A 73 -1.26 2.63 10.19
N PHE A 74 -0.28 2.89 9.33
CA PHE A 74 1.14 2.75 9.66
C PHE A 74 1.62 3.79 10.68
N ILE A 75 1.16 5.04 10.57
CA ILE A 75 1.46 6.11 11.53
C ILE A 75 0.81 5.81 12.89
N ASP A 76 -0.37 5.20 12.90
CA ASP A 76 -1.07 4.83 14.12
C ASP A 76 -0.54 3.52 14.74
N ASP A 77 0.55 2.96 14.20
CA ASP A 77 1.19 1.69 14.60
C ASP A 77 0.21 0.49 14.56
N SER A 78 -0.87 0.59 13.78
CA SER A 78 -1.89 -0.46 13.63
C SER A 78 -1.42 -1.57 12.67
N VAL A 79 -0.52 -1.21 11.75
CA VAL A 79 0.16 -2.10 10.80
C VAL A 79 1.66 -1.81 10.76
N ARG A 80 2.48 -2.88 10.70
CA ARG A 80 3.95 -2.76 10.75
C ARG A 80 4.61 -2.69 9.37
N VAL A 81 3.90 -3.12 8.33
CA VAL A 81 4.42 -3.19 6.96
C VAL A 81 3.34 -2.70 6.01
N ILE A 82 3.69 -1.69 5.21
CA ILE A 82 2.85 -1.20 4.13
C ILE A 82 3.59 -1.28 2.80
N VAL A 83 2.84 -1.50 1.72
CA VAL A 83 3.37 -1.46 0.36
C VAL A 83 2.57 -0.43 -0.43
N CYS A 84 3.26 0.62 -0.86
CA CYS A 84 2.67 1.74 -1.60
C CYS A 84 3.34 1.89 -2.97
N ALA A 85 2.60 2.39 -3.96
CA ALA A 85 3.13 2.64 -5.31
C ALA A 85 4.04 3.88 -5.39
N ARG A 86 4.24 4.59 -4.28
CA ARG A 86 5.09 5.78 -4.14
C ARG A 86 5.71 5.85 -2.75
N SER A 87 6.75 6.65 -2.62
CA SER A 87 7.28 7.07 -1.32
C SER A 87 6.30 8.01 -0.60
N PHE A 88 6.48 8.17 0.70
CA PHE A 88 5.77 9.19 1.49
C PHE A 88 5.99 10.59 0.90
N ASN A 89 4.96 11.42 0.87
CA ASN A 89 5.06 12.81 0.46
C ASN A 89 5.63 13.69 1.59
N ALA A 90 5.78 15.00 1.36
CA ALA A 90 6.40 15.89 2.35
C ALA A 90 5.58 16.02 3.65
N GLU A 91 4.25 16.04 3.52
CA GLU A 91 3.33 16.16 4.66
C GLU A 91 3.35 14.88 5.51
N GLU A 92 3.22 13.71 4.88
CA GLU A 92 3.27 12.39 5.52
C GLU A 92 4.60 12.18 6.25
N ARG A 93 5.74 12.53 5.63
CA ARG A 93 7.05 12.45 6.31
C ARG A 93 7.15 13.37 7.52
N ALA A 94 6.54 14.56 7.47
CA ALA A 94 6.53 15.47 8.61
C ALA A 94 5.71 14.89 9.77
N VAL A 95 4.56 14.26 9.47
CA VAL A 95 3.72 13.59 10.47
C VAL A 95 4.44 12.38 11.08
N ILE A 96 5.03 11.50 10.26
CA ILE A 96 5.80 10.33 10.72
C ILE A 96 6.95 10.77 11.65
N LYS A 97 7.68 11.82 11.27
CA LYS A 97 8.76 12.38 12.09
C LYS A 97 8.24 12.95 13.40
N ALA A 98 7.12 13.67 13.38
CA ALA A 98 6.51 14.21 14.59
C ALA A 98 5.99 13.12 15.53
N ALA A 99 5.52 12.00 14.98
CA ALA A 99 5.13 10.81 15.73
C ALA A 99 6.33 10.02 16.30
N GLY A 100 7.57 10.36 15.91
CA GLY A 100 8.78 9.66 16.38
C GLY A 100 8.93 8.25 15.80
N ILE A 101 8.26 7.97 14.68
CA ILE A 101 8.27 6.65 14.06
C ILE A 101 9.49 6.52 13.16
N GLU A 102 10.32 5.52 13.45
CA GLU A 102 11.40 5.10 12.57
C GLU A 102 10.90 4.03 11.60
N TYR A 103 11.22 4.19 10.32
CA TYR A 103 10.84 3.25 9.28
C TYR A 103 11.98 3.01 8.30
N GLN A 104 11.87 1.92 7.55
CA GLN A 104 12.77 1.59 6.45
C GLN A 104 11.96 1.49 5.17
N GLU A 105 12.42 2.18 4.12
CA GLU A 105 11.80 2.15 2.81
C GLU A 105 12.62 1.28 1.86
N TYR A 106 11.97 0.32 1.21
CA TYR A 106 12.59 -0.58 0.25
C TYR A 106 11.93 -0.44 -1.12
N LYS A 107 12.73 -0.04 -2.12
CA LYS A 107 12.27 0.03 -3.51
C LYS A 107 12.40 -1.35 -4.15
N ILE A 108 11.26 -2.00 -4.36
CA ILE A 108 11.21 -3.37 -4.90
C ILE A 108 10.87 -3.43 -6.40
N ALA A 109 10.25 -2.37 -6.93
CA ALA A 109 9.81 -2.30 -8.32
C ALA A 109 9.76 -0.86 -8.83
N LEU A 110 9.70 -0.70 -10.15
CA LEU A 110 9.38 0.55 -10.83
C LEU A 110 8.03 0.38 -11.54
N ASP A 111 7.16 1.37 -11.38
CA ASP A 111 5.85 1.41 -12.00
C ASP A 111 5.69 2.69 -12.84
N ALA A 112 4.74 2.70 -13.77
CA ALA A 112 4.46 3.80 -14.67
C ALA A 112 2.96 4.13 -14.72
N VAL A 113 2.64 5.42 -14.60
CA VAL A 113 1.27 5.90 -14.79
C VAL A 113 1.01 6.14 -16.28
N ALA A 114 0.00 5.44 -16.82
CA ALA A 114 -0.44 5.61 -18.21
C ALA A 114 -1.66 6.53 -18.30
N VAL A 115 -1.69 7.38 -19.33
CA VAL A 115 -2.88 8.18 -19.67
C VAL A 115 -3.58 7.51 -20.85
N ILE A 116 -4.80 7.05 -20.62
CA ILE A 116 -5.59 6.33 -21.62
C ILE A 116 -6.62 7.29 -22.22
N GLY A 117 -6.63 7.42 -23.54
CA GLY A 117 -7.62 8.16 -24.29
C GLY A 117 -8.66 7.24 -24.94
N HIS A 118 -9.82 7.79 -25.27
CA HIS A 118 -10.85 7.07 -26.04
C HIS A 118 -10.31 6.62 -27.41
N ARG A 119 -10.76 5.45 -27.90
CA ARG A 119 -10.29 4.83 -29.16
C ARG A 119 -10.42 5.77 -30.38
N ASP A 120 -11.47 6.59 -30.41
CA ASP A 120 -11.75 7.52 -31.50
C ASP A 120 -11.00 8.86 -31.39
N ASN A 121 -10.16 9.01 -30.37
CA ASN A 121 -9.27 10.16 -30.28
C ASN A 121 -8.19 10.06 -31.37
N ALA A 122 -8.11 11.10 -32.21
CA ALA A 122 -7.17 11.13 -33.33
C ALA A 122 -5.72 11.39 -32.89
N LEU A 123 -5.52 11.90 -31.67
CA LEU A 123 -4.19 12.16 -31.14
C LEU A 123 -3.45 10.85 -30.85
N LYS A 124 -2.20 10.76 -31.31
CA LYS A 124 -1.31 9.61 -31.09
C LYS A 124 -0.29 9.82 -29.98
N GLN A 125 -0.01 11.08 -29.64
CA GLN A 125 0.96 11.45 -28.62
C GLN A 125 0.59 12.80 -28.00
N LEU A 126 0.97 12.99 -26.75
CA LEU A 126 0.84 14.24 -26.01
C LEU A 126 2.15 14.56 -25.31
N ARG A 127 2.51 15.84 -25.30
CA ARG A 127 3.61 16.34 -24.46
C ARG A 127 3.12 16.48 -23.02
N VAL A 128 4.04 16.37 -22.07
CA VAL A 128 3.76 16.58 -20.63
C VAL A 128 3.05 17.92 -20.37
N GLY A 129 3.47 19.01 -21.02
CA GLY A 129 2.80 20.31 -20.88
C GLY A 129 1.37 20.35 -21.44
N GLN A 130 1.05 19.49 -22.42
CA GLN A 130 -0.33 19.34 -22.90
C GLN A 130 -1.17 18.54 -21.91
N LEU A 131 -0.60 17.52 -21.27
CA LEU A 131 -1.27 16.81 -20.17
C LEU A 131 -1.58 17.78 -19.03
N ASP A 132 -0.63 18.63 -18.63
CA ASP A 132 -0.87 19.67 -17.64
C ASP A 132 -2.03 20.59 -18.04
N SER A 133 -2.02 21.08 -19.29
CA SER A 133 -3.07 21.97 -19.79
C SER A 133 -4.45 21.30 -19.80
N ILE A 134 -4.52 20.01 -20.14
CA ILE A 134 -5.75 19.24 -20.17
C ILE A 134 -6.25 18.97 -18.74
N PHE A 135 -5.40 18.36 -17.90
CA PHE A 135 -5.78 17.90 -16.56
C PHE A 135 -5.95 19.05 -15.55
N SER A 136 -5.41 20.24 -15.82
CA SER A 136 -5.75 21.47 -15.08
C SER A 136 -7.06 22.12 -15.55
N GLY A 137 -7.60 21.73 -16.71
CA GLY A 137 -8.76 22.35 -17.33
C GLY A 137 -8.48 23.62 -18.13
N SER A 138 -7.20 24.00 -18.31
CA SER A 138 -6.81 25.13 -19.17
C SER A 138 -7.17 24.88 -20.64
N VAL A 139 -7.19 23.60 -21.06
CA VAL A 139 -7.65 23.15 -22.38
C VAL A 139 -8.79 22.16 -22.17
N THR A 140 -9.97 22.49 -22.69
CA THR A 140 -11.20 21.69 -22.54
C THR A 140 -11.69 21.07 -23.84
N ARG A 141 -10.94 21.24 -24.94
CA ARG A 141 -11.32 20.76 -26.29
C ARG A 141 -10.12 20.16 -27.00
N TRP A 142 -10.37 19.12 -27.78
CA TRP A 142 -9.31 18.46 -28.56
C TRP A 142 -8.83 19.34 -29.72
N PRO A 143 -7.50 19.42 -29.97
CA PRO A 143 -6.96 20.07 -31.16
C PRO A 143 -7.58 19.49 -32.43
N GLY A 144 -8.05 20.35 -33.34
CA GLY A 144 -8.65 19.93 -34.61
C GLY A 144 -10.07 19.33 -34.51
N LYS A 145 -10.61 19.15 -33.29
CA LYS A 145 -12.01 18.75 -33.07
C LYS A 145 -12.69 19.74 -32.10
N PRO A 146 -12.92 21.00 -32.49
CA PRO A 146 -13.43 22.02 -31.58
C PRO A 146 -14.85 21.71 -31.06
N LYS A 147 -15.63 20.83 -31.70
CA LYS A 147 -16.94 20.41 -31.17
C LYS A 147 -16.85 19.33 -30.08
N SER A 148 -15.69 18.70 -29.89
CA SER A 148 -15.49 17.62 -28.92
C SER A 148 -14.84 18.18 -27.65
N THR A 149 -15.59 18.14 -26.55
CA THR A 149 -15.09 18.44 -25.21
C THR A 149 -14.19 17.31 -24.70
N ILE A 150 -13.25 17.68 -23.85
CA ILE A 150 -12.40 16.72 -23.14
C ILE A 150 -13.10 16.40 -21.81
N GLU A 151 -13.47 15.14 -21.65
CA GLU A 151 -13.93 14.58 -20.38
C GLU A 151 -12.76 13.86 -19.73
N ILE A 152 -12.53 14.13 -18.45
CA ILE A 152 -11.37 13.67 -17.70
C ILE A 152 -11.86 12.76 -16.58
N ALA A 153 -11.44 11.51 -16.60
CA ALA A 153 -11.70 10.56 -15.52
C ALA A 153 -10.42 10.37 -14.68
N VAL A 154 -10.52 10.48 -13.36
CA VAL A 154 -9.40 10.34 -12.42
C VAL A 154 -9.78 9.41 -11.27
N GLY A 155 -8.80 8.72 -10.68
CA GLY A 155 -9.02 7.87 -9.51
C GLY A 155 -9.46 8.67 -8.27
N GLY A 156 -9.61 7.99 -7.14
CA GLY A 156 -9.91 8.62 -5.85
C GLY A 156 -8.78 9.54 -5.37
N ALA A 157 -9.10 10.61 -4.65
CA ALA A 157 -8.13 11.63 -4.22
C ALA A 157 -7.00 11.08 -3.31
N ASN A 158 -7.23 9.93 -2.67
CA ASN A 158 -6.30 9.28 -1.74
C ASN A 158 -5.43 8.20 -2.40
N THR A 159 -5.61 7.95 -3.70
CA THR A 159 -4.87 6.94 -4.46
C THR A 159 -3.45 7.42 -4.78
N SER A 160 -2.49 6.50 -4.90
CA SER A 160 -1.12 6.87 -5.29
C SER A 160 -1.03 7.40 -6.71
N ILE A 161 -1.84 6.90 -7.65
CA ILE A 161 -1.85 7.36 -9.04
C ILE A 161 -2.18 8.86 -9.09
N ASN A 162 -3.18 9.31 -8.33
CA ASN A 162 -3.53 10.73 -8.26
C ASN A 162 -2.42 11.57 -7.65
N GLU A 163 -1.82 11.11 -6.56
CA GLU A 163 -0.71 11.83 -5.92
C GLU A 163 0.49 11.96 -6.87
N VAL A 164 0.89 10.87 -7.53
CA VAL A 164 1.98 10.85 -8.50
C VAL A 164 1.67 11.76 -9.68
N PHE A 165 0.47 11.66 -10.27
CA PHE A 165 0.10 12.49 -11.41
C PHE A 165 0.07 13.98 -11.04
N ARG A 166 -0.50 14.34 -9.89
CA ARG A 166 -0.51 15.74 -9.42
C ARG A 166 0.91 16.27 -9.22
N ASN A 167 1.78 15.49 -8.61
CA ASN A 167 3.14 15.93 -8.30
C ASN A 167 4.00 16.05 -9.57
N VAL A 168 3.90 15.08 -10.48
CA VAL A 168 4.75 15.03 -11.69
C VAL A 168 4.22 15.93 -12.82
N ILE A 169 2.91 15.94 -13.05
CA ILE A 169 2.30 16.66 -14.18
C ILE A 169 1.78 18.02 -13.74
N LEU A 170 0.97 18.06 -12.69
CA LEU A 170 0.27 19.28 -12.25
C LEU A 170 1.08 20.16 -11.30
N LYS A 171 2.27 19.71 -10.89
CA LYS A 171 3.16 20.40 -9.94
C LYS A 171 2.48 20.70 -8.61
N GLY A 172 1.71 19.74 -8.11
CA GLY A 172 0.96 19.82 -6.85
C GLY A 172 -0.39 20.55 -6.96
N ARG A 173 -0.75 21.10 -8.12
CA ARG A 173 -2.08 21.70 -8.33
C ARG A 173 -3.17 20.62 -8.35
N PRO A 174 -4.42 20.98 -7.97
CA PRO A 174 -5.54 20.06 -8.11
C PRO A 174 -5.85 19.77 -9.59
N PHE A 175 -6.53 18.66 -9.83
CA PHE A 175 -7.16 18.40 -11.12
C PHE A 175 -8.24 19.44 -11.43
N SER A 176 -8.64 19.51 -12.70
CA SER A 176 -9.78 20.29 -13.14
C SER A 176 -11.01 19.98 -12.28
N PRO A 177 -11.78 20.99 -11.84
CA PRO A 177 -13.06 20.77 -11.14
C PRO A 177 -14.09 19.98 -11.97
N SER A 178 -13.90 19.90 -13.29
CA SER A 178 -14.73 19.12 -14.20
C SER A 178 -14.30 17.66 -14.33
N ALA A 179 -13.22 17.25 -13.66
CA ALA A 179 -12.80 15.85 -13.65
C ALA A 179 -13.81 15.00 -12.88
N ILE A 180 -14.17 13.87 -13.47
CA ILE A 180 -15.10 12.90 -12.88
C ILE A 180 -14.34 11.72 -12.27
N PRO A 181 -14.91 11.03 -11.28
CA PRO A 181 -14.35 9.77 -10.81
C PRO A 181 -14.25 8.75 -11.95
N PHE A 182 -13.14 8.00 -11.98
CA PHE A 182 -13.03 6.83 -12.84
C PHE A 182 -14.07 5.78 -12.39
N PRO A 183 -14.85 5.22 -13.32
CA PRO A 183 -15.93 4.27 -13.02
C PRO A 183 -15.44 2.94 -12.47
#